data_AF-A0A966BYZ1-F1
#
_entry.id   AF-A0A966BYZ1-F1
#
_cell.length_a   1.000
_cell.length_b   1.000
_cell.length_c   1.000
_cell.angle_alpha   90.00
_cell.angle_beta   90.00
_cell.angle_gamma   90.00
#
_symmetry.space_group_name_H-M   'P 1'
#
loop_
_entity.id
_entity.type
_entity.pdbx_description
1 polymer ?
#
loop_
_entity_poly.entity_id
_entity_poly.type
_entity_poly.pdbx_seq_one_letter_code
_entity_poly.pdbx_strand_id
1 'polypeptide(L)' 'MTVQIFTKPKIILEGGKPSGVILKWKDFQELLEKIEDIYDLSEIKKMKKKKLVFKNFTI' A
#
# COMPACT_ATOMS: atom_id res chain seq x y z
N MET A 1 20.34 -21.05 14.12
CA MET A 1 19.08 -20.59 13.51
C MET A 1 19.39 -20.13 12.09
N THR A 2 18.88 -20.83 11.07
CA THR A 2 19.15 -20.50 9.66
C THR A 2 18.09 -19.51 9.15
N VAL A 3 18.49 -18.27 8.92
CA VAL A 3 17.62 -17.27 8.27
C VAL A 3 17.59 -17.58 6.77
N GLN A 4 16.47 -18.12 6.28
CA GLN A 4 16.28 -18.30 4.84
C GLN A 4 15.95 -16.94 4.22
N ILE A 5 16.93 -16.35 3.51
CA ILE A 5 16.76 -15.08 2.81
C ILE A 5 16.19 -15.38 1.42
N PHE A 6 14.89 -15.13 1.24
CA PHE A 6 14.24 -15.27 -0.07
C PHE A 6 14.53 -14.03 -0.92
N THR A 7 15.12 -14.22 -2.10
CA THR A 7 15.42 -13.11 -3.03
C THR A 7 14.26 -12.76 -3.96
N LYS A 8 13.27 -13.66 -4.10
CA LYS A 8 12.06 -13.48 -4.91
C LYS A 8 10.81 -13.77 -4.07
N PRO A 9 9.66 -13.13 -4.39
CA PRO A 9 8.37 -13.48 -3.83
C PRO A 9 8.07 -14.97 -3.99
N LYS A 10 7.54 -15.61 -2.95
CA LYS A 10 7.08 -17.01 -3.02
C LYS A 10 5.60 -17.10 -2.71
N ILE A 11 4.88 -17.92 -3.45
CA ILE A 11 3.47 -18.18 -3.22
C ILE A 11 3.34 -19.43 -2.31
N ILE A 12 2.52 -19.33 -1.28
CA ILE A 12 2.13 -20.45 -0.41
C ILE A 12 0.86 -21.07 -0.99
N LEU A 13 0.89 -22.38 -1.21
CA LEU A 13 -0.27 -23.16 -1.64
C LEU A 13 -0.80 -23.98 -0.45
N GLU A 14 -2.11 -23.87 -0.17
CA GLU A 14 -2.81 -24.71 0.80
C GLU A 14 -3.94 -25.46 0.08
N GLY A 15 -3.97 -26.79 0.19
CA GLY A 15 -4.96 -27.62 -0.51
C GLY A 15 -4.94 -27.47 -2.04
N GLY A 16 -3.78 -27.16 -2.62
CA GLY A 16 -3.62 -26.90 -4.05
C GLY A 16 -4.08 -25.51 -4.52
N LYS A 17 -4.49 -24.63 -3.60
CA LYS A 17 -4.91 -23.25 -3.90
C LYS A 17 -3.91 -22.23 -3.33
N PRO A 18 -3.63 -21.12 -4.03
CA PRO A 18 -2.80 -20.05 -3.49
C PRO A 18 -3.49 -19.41 -2.28
N SER A 19 -2.83 -19.45 -1.14
CA SER A 19 -3.34 -18.94 0.15
C SER A 19 -2.58 -17.69 0.60
N GLY A 20 -1.31 -17.53 0.22
CA GLY A 20 -0.53 -16.37 0.62
C GLY A 20 0.73 -16.17 -0.20
N VAL A 21 1.44 -15.08 0.08
CA VAL A 21 2.72 -14.76 -0.54
C VAL A 21 3.72 -14.36 0.54
N ILE A 22 4.92 -14.92 0.48
CA ILE A 22 6.07 -14.52 1.30
C ILE A 22 6.87 -13.48 0.51
N LEU A 23 7.00 -12.29 1.10
CA LEU A 23 7.73 -11.15 0.58
C LEU A 23 8.77 -10.71 1.60
N LYS A 24 9.79 -9.97 1.16
CA LYS A 24 10.65 -9.27 2.11
C LYS A 24 9.86 -8.14 2.75
N TRP A 25 10.17 -7.85 4.02
CA TRP A 25 9.54 -6.76 4.75
C TRP A 25 9.64 -5.42 3.99
N LYS A 26 10.82 -5.11 3.43
CA LYS A 26 11.04 -3.88 2.67
C LYS A 26 10.15 -3.79 1.42
N ASP A 27 10.02 -4.88 0.68
CA ASP A 27 9.20 -4.93 -0.54
C ASP A 27 7.71 -4.77 -0.20
N PHE A 28 7.27 -5.36 0.92
CA PHE A 28 5.91 -5.20 1.43
C PHE A 28 5.63 -3.75 1.86
N GLN A 29 6.57 -3.11 2.57
CA GLN A 29 6.45 -1.71 2.98
C GLN A 29 6.35 -0.76 1.77
N GLU A 30 7.19 -0.95 0.77
CA GLU A 30 7.16 -0.15 -0.47
C GLU A 30 5.85 -0.33 -1.24
N LEU A 31 5.27 -1.55 -1.22
CA LEU A 31 3.97 -1.80 -1.84
C LEU A 31 2.85 -1.03 -1.13
N LEU A 32 2.87 -0.96 0.20
CA LEU A 32 1.89 -0.20 0.98
C LEU A 32 1.96 1.31 0.68
N GLU A 33 3.17 1.87 0.65
CA GLU A 33 3.40 3.29 0.34
C GLU A 33 2.85 3.66 -1.03
N LYS A 34 3.11 2.83 -2.06
CA LYS A 34 2.57 3.04 -3.41
C LYS A 34 1.05 3.03 -3.47
N ILE A 35 0.39 2.20 -2.64
CA ILE A 35 -1.08 2.14 -2.59
C ILE A 35 -1.63 3.43 -1.97
N GLU A 36 -1.00 3.91 -0.90
CA GLU A 36 -1.36 5.16 -0.22
C GLU A 36 -1.19 6.36 -1.17
N ASP A 37 -0.07 6.46 -1.88
CA ASP A 37 0.18 7.53 -2.86
C ASP A 37 -0.93 7.61 -3.92
N ILE A 38 -1.37 6.47 -4.44
CA ILE A 38 -2.45 6.40 -5.43
C ILE A 38 -3.77 6.87 -4.82
N TYR A 39 -4.04 6.47 -3.57
CA TYR A 39 -5.24 6.86 -2.85
C TYR A 39 -5.26 8.37 -2.58
N ASP A 40 -4.17 8.95 -2.09
CA ASP A 40 -4.02 10.37 -1.82
C ASP A 40 -4.17 11.22 -3.09
N LEU A 41 -3.54 10.81 -4.20
CA LEU A 41 -3.74 11.46 -5.49
C LEU A 41 -5.21 11.42 -5.94
N SER A 42 -5.92 10.33 -5.62
CA SER A 42 -7.35 10.21 -5.93
C SER A 42 -8.20 11.17 -5.09
N GLU A 43 -7.87 11.34 -3.80
CA GLU A 43 -8.53 12.27 -2.89
C GLU A 43 -8.28 13.73 -3.32
N ILE A 44 -7.04 14.09 -3.66
CA ILE A 44 -6.71 15.43 -4.20
C ILE A 44 -7.54 15.72 -5.46
N LYS A 45 -7.68 14.75 -6.37
CA LYS A 45 -8.51 14.90 -7.57
C LYS A 45 -9.99 15.10 -7.23
N LYS A 46 -10.52 14.42 -6.21
CA LYS A 46 -11.89 14.62 -5.73
C LYS A 46 -12.07 16.00 -5.10
N MET A 47 -11.10 16.48 -4.33
CA MET A 47 -11.11 17.82 -3.72
C MET A 47 -11.07 18.91 -4.79
N LYS A 48 -10.27 18.77 -5.85
CA LYS A 48 -10.26 19.72 -6.99
C LYS A 48 -11.61 19.81 -7.72
N LYS A 49 -12.42 18.75 -7.68
CA LYS A 49 -13.76 18.72 -8.29
C LYS A 49 -14.84 19.36 -7.41
N LYS A 50 -14.64 19.42 -6.09
CA LYS A 50 -15.55 20.11 -5.16
C LYS A 50 -15.08 21.56 -4.96
N LYS A 51 -16.01 22.50 -4.82
CA LYS A 51 -15.66 23.88 -4.44
C LYS A 51 -15.03 23.84 -3.05
N LEU A 52 -13.71 24.02 -2.97
CA LEU A 52 -12.95 24.04 -1.72
C LEU A 52 -13.40 25.27 -0.90
N VAL A 53 -14.19 25.02 0.15
CA VAL A 53 -14.57 26.06 1.11
C VAL A 53 -13.56 25.98 2.25
N PHE A 54 -12.54 26.85 2.19
CA PHE A 54 -11.60 27.00 3.29
C PHE A 54 -12.31 27.71 4.44
N LYS A 55 -12.28 27.12 5.63
CA LYS A 55 -12.77 27.78 6.85
C LYS A 55 -11.69 28.77 7.27
N ASN A 56 -12.01 30.06 7.26
CA ASN A 56 -11.11 31.07 7.82
C ASN A 56 -10.93 30.77 9.31
N PHE A 57 -9.68 30.50 9.69
CA PHE A 57 -9.28 30.49 11.09
C PHE A 57 -9.15 31.94 11.52
N THR A 58 -10.13 32.45 12.27
CA THR A 58 -9.98 33.70 13.01
C THR A 58 -9.30 33.36 14.34
N ILE A 59 -8.13 33.96 14.56
CA ILE A 59 -7.39 33.97 15.83
C ILE A 59 -7.91 35.14 16.67
#